data_AF-A0A7V1WAI1-F1
#
_entry.id   AF-A0A7V1WAI1-F1
#
_cell.length_a   1.000
_cell.length_b   1.000
_cell.length_c   1.000
_cell.angle_alpha   90.00
_cell.angle_beta   90.00
_cell.angle_gamma   90.00
#
_symmetry.space_group_name_H-M   'P 1'
#
loop_
_entity.id
_entity.type
_entity.pdbx_description
1 polymer ?
#
loop_
_entity_poly.entity_id
_entity_poly.type
_entity_poly.pdbx_seq_one_letter_code
_entity_poly.pdbx_strand_id
1 'polypeptide(L)'
;MRLRPESTPDLLRFGTPASMRAAGRLVALAGVAGALCALTLPEFAGGQRLLVLAASAAALLAGWLTLLWDDRLEIRVPERTYRRARGFWPLRREAAGSLDEFERLALITHEYTSAYGERETRCALRLEGVGRSLVVCTDWPGEDPVASAARLAERTGLLFRPPEEQAGQTPGAVAAVARRGWILWAGMACATAAMMWPVLTGRQDRGARSREHDRRPGRRAELRASPMDQAEFLFFTQRDYPAAERKLREHLDTNPNDPQAHNLLAYALAEQGNLEGALEEAYRANKLAPENYMILDTVAEMHQRRKEWDKAIRWYRRAIAAGEDQGIAETWCKYGMTLLAAGRKAEARQYLDMAARNPYSPWQRTAAEVLAQFDHPANLHRPRPLGPFLPRGRNVL
;
A
#
# COMPACT_ATOMS: atom_id res chain seq x y z
N MET A 1 25.59 11.20 14.32
CA MET A 1 26.35 11.30 15.59
C MET A 1 26.53 12.78 15.95
N ARG A 2 26.79 13.12 17.21
CA ARG A 2 27.18 14.47 17.66
C ARG A 2 28.40 14.40 18.59
N LEU A 3 29.22 15.45 18.59
CA LEU A 3 30.32 15.63 19.53
C LEU A 3 29.76 15.72 20.95
N ARG A 4 30.34 14.96 21.89
CA ARG A 4 29.92 14.97 23.29
C ARG A 4 30.64 16.07 24.08
N PRO A 5 29.97 16.67 25.07
CA PRO A 5 30.59 17.67 25.95
C PRO A 5 31.76 17.11 26.78
N GLU A 6 31.85 15.79 26.95
CA GLU A 6 32.97 15.09 27.60
C GLU A 6 34.25 15.01 26.75
N SER A 7 34.28 15.66 25.58
CA SER A 7 35.47 15.63 24.71
C SER A 7 36.56 16.51 25.30
N THR A 8 37.74 15.96 25.49
CA THR A 8 38.93 16.69 25.95
C THR A 8 39.81 17.07 24.76
N PRO A 9 40.86 17.89 24.95
CA PRO A 9 41.86 18.15 23.92
C PRO A 9 42.45 16.86 23.32
N ASP A 10 42.59 15.81 24.13
CA ASP A 10 43.27 14.57 23.76
C ASP A 10 42.31 13.44 23.35
N LEU A 11 41.04 13.50 23.74
CA LEU A 11 40.04 12.47 23.46
C LEU A 11 38.75 13.11 22.92
N LEU A 12 38.45 12.83 21.66
CA LEU A 12 37.23 13.26 21.01
C LEU A 12 36.20 12.15 21.04
N ARG A 13 35.02 12.42 21.60
CA ARG A 13 33.93 11.45 21.69
C ARG A 13 32.74 11.90 20.86
N PHE A 14 32.34 11.06 19.91
CA PHE A 14 31.13 11.22 19.14
C PHE A 14 30.15 10.11 19.51
N GLY A 15 28.86 10.44 19.62
CA GLY A 15 27.85 9.47 20.00
C GLY A 15 26.51 9.64 19.30
N THR A 16 25.59 8.71 19.56
CA THR A 16 24.19 8.84 19.17
C THR A 16 23.59 10.14 19.72
N PRO A 17 22.93 10.94 18.85
CA PRO A 17 22.34 12.20 19.27
C PRO A 17 21.22 11.95 20.29
N ALA A 18 21.05 12.88 21.23
CA ALA A 18 20.01 12.78 22.26
C ALA A 18 18.60 12.68 21.65
N SER A 19 18.37 13.32 20.49
CA SER A 19 17.12 13.24 19.73
C SER A 19 16.77 11.82 19.27
N MET A 20 17.75 10.99 18.91
CA MET A 20 17.50 9.60 18.50
C MET A 20 17.07 8.74 19.70
N ARG A 21 17.66 8.98 20.88
CA ARG A 21 17.22 8.33 22.12
C ARG A 21 15.84 8.83 22.55
N ALA A 22 15.55 10.12 22.41
CA ALA A 22 14.21 10.67 22.67
C ALA A 22 13.16 10.07 21.72
N ALA A 23 13.47 9.95 20.43
CA ALA A 23 12.61 9.29 19.45
C ALA A 23 12.35 7.82 19.82
N GLY A 24 13.39 7.07 20.21
CA GLY A 24 13.24 5.70 20.70
C GLY A 24 12.30 5.58 21.92
N ARG A 25 12.40 6.51 22.88
CA ARG A 25 11.47 6.57 24.04
C ARG A 25 10.04 6.83 23.60
N LEU A 26 9.82 7.78 22.70
CA LEU A 26 8.49 8.12 22.21
C LEU A 26 7.83 6.94 21.48
N VAL A 27 8.59 6.24 20.63
CA VAL A 27 8.10 5.06 19.90
C VAL A 27 7.77 3.92 20.86
N ALA A 28 8.62 3.68 21.88
CA ALA A 28 8.33 2.68 22.90
C ALA A 28 7.07 3.05 23.71
N LEU A 29 6.94 4.31 24.15
CA LEU A 29 5.76 4.79 24.87
C LEU A 29 4.48 4.69 24.04
N ALA A 30 4.54 5.00 22.74
CA ALA A 30 3.42 4.82 21.83
C ALA A 30 3.01 3.35 21.70
N GLY A 31 3.97 2.43 21.66
CA GLY A 31 3.71 1.00 21.70
C GLY A 31 3.07 0.54 23.04
N VAL A 32 3.51 1.06 24.19
CA VAL A 32 2.86 0.78 25.49
C VAL A 32 1.41 1.28 25.46
N ALA A 33 1.20 2.52 25.02
CA ALA A 33 -0.12 3.14 24.96
C ALA A 33 -1.07 2.38 24.03
N GLY A 34 -0.60 1.98 22.84
CA GLY A 34 -1.37 1.16 21.90
C GLY A 34 -1.77 -0.20 22.47
N ALA A 35 -0.86 -0.86 23.19
CA ALA A 35 -1.15 -2.12 23.86
C ALA A 35 -2.17 -1.95 25.00
N LEU A 36 -2.02 -0.90 25.82
CA LEU A 36 -2.99 -0.58 26.88
C LEU A 36 -4.38 -0.30 26.30
N CYS A 37 -4.49 0.51 25.24
CA CYS A 37 -5.76 0.77 24.56
C CYS A 37 -6.41 -0.51 24.02
N ALA A 38 -5.62 -1.41 23.40
CA ALA A 38 -6.14 -2.67 22.88
C ALA A 38 -6.65 -3.62 23.97
N LEU A 39 -6.08 -3.55 25.18
CA LEU A 39 -6.46 -4.39 26.32
C LEU A 39 -7.62 -3.82 27.14
N THR A 40 -7.74 -2.49 27.23
CA THR A 40 -8.73 -1.82 28.10
C THR A 40 -9.99 -1.39 27.37
N LEU A 41 -9.92 -1.08 26.07
CA LEU A 41 -11.07 -0.59 25.32
C LEU A 41 -11.89 -1.77 24.75
N PRO A 42 -13.20 -1.84 25.06
CA PRO A 42 -14.06 -2.93 24.61
C PRO A 42 -14.33 -2.92 23.10
N GLU A 43 -14.02 -1.80 22.42
CA GLU A 43 -14.21 -1.57 20.99
C GLU A 43 -13.37 -2.47 20.09
N PHE A 44 -12.25 -2.97 20.59
CA PHE A 44 -11.39 -3.89 19.85
C PHE A 44 -11.90 -5.33 20.01
N ALA A 45 -12.62 -5.87 19.02
CA ALA A 45 -13.13 -7.24 19.03
C ALA A 45 -12.27 -8.20 18.18
N GLY A 46 -12.08 -9.45 18.65
CA GLY A 46 -11.50 -10.55 17.89
C GLY A 46 -10.15 -10.22 17.21
N GLY A 47 -10.10 -10.35 15.88
CA GLY A 47 -8.89 -10.18 15.07
C GLY A 47 -8.31 -8.76 15.08
N GLN A 48 -9.12 -7.72 15.29
CA GLN A 48 -8.64 -6.34 15.37
C GLN A 48 -7.79 -6.11 16.61
N ARG A 49 -8.17 -6.70 17.75
CA ARG A 49 -7.38 -6.63 18.99
C ARG A 49 -6.01 -7.28 18.81
N LEU A 50 -5.96 -8.42 18.14
CA LEU A 50 -4.72 -9.14 17.83
C LEU A 50 -3.77 -8.32 16.94
N LEU A 51 -4.31 -7.63 15.92
CA LEU A 51 -3.54 -6.77 15.04
C LEU A 51 -2.95 -5.55 15.77
N VAL A 52 -3.74 -4.87 16.61
CA VAL A 52 -3.27 -3.71 17.37
C VAL A 52 -2.21 -4.12 18.40
N LEU A 53 -2.39 -5.27 19.06
CA LEU A 53 -1.38 -5.81 19.98
C LEU A 53 -0.08 -6.17 19.25
N ALA A 54 -0.16 -6.79 18.07
CA ALA A 54 1.01 -7.11 17.27
C ALA A 54 1.76 -5.84 16.81
N ALA A 55 1.03 -4.83 16.34
CA ALA A 55 1.61 -3.54 15.95
C ALA A 55 2.26 -2.81 17.15
N SER A 56 1.61 -2.86 18.32
CA SER A 56 2.11 -2.27 19.56
C SER A 56 3.37 -2.97 20.06
N ALA A 57 3.43 -4.30 19.98
CA ALA A 57 4.61 -5.08 20.30
C ALA A 57 5.78 -4.77 19.34
N ALA A 58 5.51 -4.61 18.05
CA ALA A 58 6.52 -4.21 17.07
C ALA A 58 7.06 -2.80 17.35
N ALA A 59 6.19 -1.84 17.68
CA ALA A 59 6.59 -0.48 18.07
C ALA A 59 7.43 -0.47 19.36
N LEU A 60 7.04 -1.26 20.36
CA LEU A 60 7.81 -1.43 21.60
C LEU A 60 9.22 -1.96 21.32
N LEU A 61 9.32 -3.05 20.56
CA LEU A 61 10.59 -3.66 20.20
C LEU A 61 11.47 -2.68 19.41
N ALA A 62 10.88 -1.97 18.46
CA ALA A 62 11.57 -0.95 17.67
C ALA A 62 12.12 0.20 18.52
N GLY A 63 11.28 0.76 19.41
CA GLY A 63 11.68 1.83 20.31
C GLY A 63 12.79 1.37 21.27
N TRP A 64 12.65 0.16 21.82
CA TRP A 64 13.64 -0.43 22.72
C TRP A 64 14.99 -0.72 22.03
N LEU A 65 14.97 -1.30 20.83
CA LEU A 65 16.18 -1.51 20.03
C LEU A 65 16.87 -0.18 19.67
N THR A 66 16.09 0.88 19.42
CA THR A 66 16.63 2.22 19.16
C THR A 66 17.28 2.82 20.42
N LEU A 67 16.75 2.53 21.62
CA LEU A 67 17.35 2.96 22.89
C LEU A 67 18.64 2.24 23.22
N LEU A 68 18.71 0.95 22.88
CA LEU A 68 19.91 0.13 23.05
C LEU A 68 20.94 0.32 21.94
N TRP A 69 20.58 1.03 20.87
CA TRP A 69 21.49 1.29 19.76
C TRP A 69 22.63 2.20 20.22
N ASP A 70 23.82 1.63 20.31
CA ASP A 70 25.03 2.36 20.62
C ASP A 70 25.82 2.59 19.33
N ASP A 71 26.03 3.86 18.97
CA ASP A 71 26.94 4.25 17.88
C ASP A 71 27.87 5.31 18.48
N ARG A 72 29.06 4.86 18.89
CA ARG A 72 30.10 5.70 19.49
C ARG A 72 31.35 5.63 18.65
N LEU A 73 31.98 6.78 18.47
CA LEU A 73 33.29 6.92 17.86
C LEU A 73 34.17 7.70 18.82
N GLU A 74 35.28 7.11 19.23
CA GLU A 74 36.31 7.73 20.06
C GLU A 74 37.55 7.91 19.21
N ILE A 75 38.11 9.12 19.18
CA ILE A 75 39.36 9.44 18.50
C ILE A 75 40.34 9.92 19.57
N ARG A 76 41.44 9.19 19.73
CA ARG A 76 42.55 9.56 20.62
C ARG A 76 43.57 10.31 19.81
N VAL A 77 43.65 11.61 20.06
CA VAL A 77 44.47 12.54 19.27
C VAL A 77 45.98 12.27 19.46
N PRO A 78 46.52 12.09 20.68
CA PRO A 78 47.95 11.85 20.87
C PRO A 78 48.42 10.52 20.29
N GLU A 79 47.59 9.48 20.42
CA GLU A 79 47.90 8.13 19.94
C GLU A 79 47.59 7.97 18.43
N ARG A 80 46.93 8.95 17.82
CA ARG A 80 46.40 8.88 16.44
C ARG A 80 45.59 7.61 16.18
N THR A 81 44.80 7.16 17.15
CA THR A 81 43.96 5.96 17.01
C THR A 81 42.47 6.31 17.08
N TYR A 82 41.64 5.44 16.49
CA TYR A 82 40.20 5.53 16.63
C TYR A 82 39.58 4.19 17.07
N ARG A 83 38.47 4.27 17.80
CA ARG A 83 37.63 3.13 18.14
C ARG A 83 36.18 3.47 17.86
N ARG A 84 35.50 2.65 17.07
CA ARG A 84 34.06 2.76 16.79
C ARG A 84 33.33 1.53 17.28
N ALA A 85 32.28 1.74 18.05
CA ALA A 85 31.34 0.71 18.44
C ALA A 85 29.97 1.04 17.81
N ARG A 86 29.38 0.08 17.09
CA ARG A 86 28.07 0.24 16.45
C ARG A 86 27.17 -0.98 16.66
N GLY A 87 25.96 -0.74 17.14
CA GLY A 87 24.91 -1.74 17.32
C GLY A 87 24.45 -1.84 18.77
N PHE A 88 23.65 -2.86 19.07
CA PHE A 88 23.17 -3.17 20.41
C PHE A 88 23.80 -4.50 20.88
N TRP A 89 23.95 -4.68 22.19
CA TRP A 89 24.46 -5.93 22.75
C TRP A 89 23.42 -7.06 22.56
N PRO A 90 23.80 -8.28 22.12
CA PRO A 90 25.15 -8.81 21.92
C PRO A 90 25.73 -8.63 20.50
N LEU A 91 24.97 -8.10 19.54
CA LEU A 91 25.36 -7.99 18.11
C LEU A 91 26.22 -6.74 17.80
N ARG A 92 26.92 -6.20 18.80
CA ARG A 92 27.73 -4.98 18.66
C ARG A 92 28.95 -5.27 17.79
N ARG A 93 29.15 -4.47 16.75
CA ARG A 93 30.36 -4.48 15.94
C ARG A 93 31.32 -3.42 16.48
N GLU A 94 32.57 -3.83 16.67
CA GLU A 94 33.65 -2.93 17.04
C GLU A 94 34.68 -2.87 15.91
N ALA A 95 35.16 -1.67 15.63
CA ALA A 95 36.25 -1.42 14.71
C ALA A 95 37.25 -0.49 15.40
N ALA A 96 38.54 -0.81 15.30
CA ALA A 96 39.61 0.06 15.76
C ALA A 96 40.71 0.08 14.70
N GLY A 97 41.43 1.20 14.61
CA GLY A 97 42.48 1.40 13.60
C GLY A 97 43.28 2.67 13.85
N SER A 98 44.23 2.95 12.96
CA SER A 98 45.01 4.20 12.99
C SER A 98 44.27 5.30 12.22
N LEU A 99 44.41 6.55 12.68
CA LEU A 99 44.01 7.73 11.91
C LEU A 99 44.88 7.92 10.66
N ASP A 100 46.08 7.34 10.62
CA ASP A 100 46.98 7.40 9.46
C ASP A 100 46.46 6.63 8.25
N GLU A 101 45.43 5.79 8.45
CA GLU A 101 44.68 5.16 7.35
C GLU A 101 43.84 6.18 6.56
N PHE A 102 43.67 7.38 7.08
CA PHE A 102 42.92 8.46 6.46
C PHE A 102 43.87 9.61 6.13
N GLU A 103 43.75 10.13 4.92
CA GLU A 103 44.59 11.23 4.43
C GLU A 103 43.99 12.59 4.79
N ARG A 104 42.65 12.65 4.85
CA ARG A 104 41.92 13.92 4.97
C ARG A 104 40.63 13.84 5.75
N LEU A 105 40.25 14.99 6.29
CA LEU A 105 38.98 15.28 6.90
C LEU A 105 38.14 16.12 5.93
N ALA A 106 37.05 15.55 5.42
CA ALA A 106 36.15 16.20 4.47
C ALA A 106 34.86 16.66 5.16
N LEU A 107 34.49 17.91 4.91
CA LEU A 107 33.19 18.47 5.29
C LEU A 107 32.25 18.44 4.08
N ILE A 108 31.15 17.70 4.20
CA ILE A 108 30.17 17.49 3.14
C ILE A 108 28.91 18.28 3.48
N THR A 109 28.47 19.14 2.57
CA THR A 109 27.24 19.90 2.74
C THR A 109 26.09 19.24 1.98
N HIS A 110 24.96 19.08 2.65
CA HIS A 110 23.74 18.57 2.06
C HIS A 110 22.62 19.59 2.22
N GLU A 111 22.06 20.04 1.10
CA GLU A 111 20.84 20.83 1.07
C GLU A 111 19.63 19.90 1.12
N TYR A 112 18.72 20.18 2.05
CA TYR A 112 17.45 19.48 2.19
C TYR A 112 16.31 20.49 2.13
N THR A 113 15.22 20.10 1.51
CA THR A 113 13.95 20.81 1.65
C THR A 113 13.16 20.11 2.75
N SER A 114 12.81 20.84 3.81
CA SER A 114 11.98 20.34 4.90
C SER A 114 10.59 19.99 4.39
N ALA A 115 9.81 19.23 5.17
CA ALA A 115 8.42 18.92 4.85
C ALA A 115 7.54 20.18 4.72
N TYR A 116 8.03 21.33 5.19
CA TYR A 116 7.35 22.63 5.13
C TYR A 116 7.88 23.53 3.99
N GLY A 117 8.73 23.00 3.09
CA GLY A 117 9.26 23.73 1.95
C GLY A 117 10.47 24.61 2.25
N GLU A 118 10.96 24.63 3.49
CA GLU A 118 12.13 25.41 3.89
C GLU A 118 13.43 24.71 3.47
N ARG A 119 14.40 25.47 2.95
CA ARG A 119 15.72 24.93 2.61
C ARG A 119 16.61 24.93 3.85
N GLU A 120 16.98 23.74 4.32
CA GLU A 120 17.93 23.52 5.41
C GLU A 120 19.26 23.00 4.86
N THR A 121 20.37 23.58 5.32
CA THR A 121 21.71 23.12 4.99
C THR A 121 22.28 22.33 6.17
N ARG A 122 22.65 21.05 5.94
CA ARG A 122 23.25 20.19 6.97
C ARG A 122 24.66 19.77 6.56
N CYS A 123 25.59 19.87 7.49
CA CYS A 123 26.98 19.48 7.27
C CYS A 123 27.29 18.13 7.92
N ALA A 124 27.92 17.23 7.17
CA ALA A 124 28.44 15.95 7.62
C ALA A 124 29.96 15.93 7.55
N LEU A 125 30.60 15.36 8.55
CA LEU A 125 32.06 15.26 8.66
C LEU A 125 32.52 13.82 8.43
N ARG A 126 33.51 13.64 7.56
CA ARG A 126 34.02 12.32 7.17
C ARG A 126 35.54 12.29 7.15
N LEU A 127 36.10 11.16 7.57
CA LEU A 127 37.50 10.80 7.32
C LEU A 127 37.57 10.02 6.01
N GLU A 128 38.47 10.43 5.11
CA GLU A 128 38.68 9.78 3.81
C GLU A 128 40.13 9.36 3.66
N GLY A 129 40.33 8.14 3.17
CA GLY A 129 41.62 7.59 2.78
C GLY A 129 41.46 6.68 1.56
N VAL A 130 42.55 6.06 1.11
CA VAL A 130 42.55 5.20 -0.08
C VAL A 130 41.61 4.01 0.11
N GLY A 131 40.43 4.05 -0.53
CA GLY A 131 39.41 2.99 -0.45
C GLY A 131 38.69 2.85 0.89
N ARG A 132 38.96 3.73 1.88
CA ARG A 132 38.31 3.72 3.20
C ARG A 132 37.67 5.06 3.49
N SER A 133 36.50 5.01 4.12
CA SER A 133 35.84 6.22 4.57
C SER A 133 35.07 5.98 5.86
N LEU A 134 35.23 6.89 6.82
CA LEU A 134 34.61 6.79 8.13
C LEU A 134 33.80 8.05 8.42
N VAL A 135 32.49 7.88 8.56
CA VAL A 135 31.59 8.98 8.95
C VAL A 135 31.81 9.30 10.43
N VAL A 136 32.24 10.53 10.72
CA VAL A 136 32.49 11.05 12.07
C VAL A 136 31.23 11.68 12.65
N CYS A 137 30.60 12.56 11.87
CA CYS A 137 29.40 13.27 12.25
C CYS A 137 28.48 13.40 11.04
N THR A 138 27.16 13.33 11.26
CA THR A 138 26.16 13.41 10.18
C THR A 138 25.39 14.72 10.19
N ASP A 139 25.50 15.48 11.27
CA ASP A 139 24.77 16.72 11.53
C ASP A 139 25.60 17.56 12.51
N TRP A 140 26.48 18.40 11.95
CA TRP A 140 27.39 19.21 12.74
C TRP A 140 26.64 20.31 13.51
N PRO A 141 26.73 20.37 14.85
CA PRO A 141 25.87 21.24 15.66
C PRO A 141 26.43 22.66 15.92
N GLY A 142 27.45 23.11 15.19
CA GLY A 142 28.13 24.39 15.44
C GLY A 142 27.69 25.53 14.52
N GLU A 143 27.75 26.77 15.03
CA GLU A 143 27.44 28.00 14.27
C GLU A 143 28.33 28.18 13.02
N ASP A 144 29.60 27.75 13.12
CA ASP A 144 30.54 27.70 11.99
C ASP A 144 31.10 26.27 11.81
N PRO A 145 30.51 25.47 10.90
CA PRO A 145 30.94 24.11 10.61
C PRO A 145 32.35 24.06 9.99
N VAL A 146 32.71 25.06 9.18
CA VAL A 146 33.96 25.09 8.42
C VAL A 146 35.12 25.36 9.35
N ALA A 147 35.04 26.41 10.15
CA ALA A 147 36.10 26.74 11.11
C ALA A 147 36.27 25.65 12.18
N SER A 148 35.17 25.00 12.58
CA SER A 148 35.23 23.92 13.56
C SER A 148 35.84 22.64 13.00
N ALA A 149 35.56 22.32 11.73
CA ALA A 149 36.18 21.20 11.05
C ALA A 149 37.67 21.46 10.75
N ALA A 150 38.04 22.69 10.40
CA ALA A 150 39.44 23.09 10.22
C ALA A 150 40.24 22.92 11.51
N ARG A 151 39.75 23.43 12.66
CA ARG A 151 40.38 23.22 13.97
C ARG A 151 40.53 21.75 14.34
N LEU A 152 39.56 20.92 13.94
CA LEU A 152 39.60 19.49 14.18
C LEU A 152 40.64 18.79 13.29
N ALA A 153 40.77 19.21 12.03
CA ALA A 153 41.79 18.71 11.11
C ALA A 153 43.21 19.06 11.60
N GLU A 154 43.42 20.30 12.06
CA GLU A 154 44.68 20.72 12.70
C GLU A 154 45.02 19.86 13.91
N ARG A 155 44.05 19.64 14.81
CA ARG A 155 44.24 18.80 16.02
C ARG A 155 44.59 17.36 15.67
N THR A 156 43.98 16.81 14.63
CA THR A 156 44.20 15.42 14.20
C THR A 156 45.38 15.26 13.24
N GLY A 157 46.00 16.36 12.80
CA GLY A 157 47.08 16.36 11.81
C GLY A 157 46.63 15.79 10.46
N LEU A 158 45.37 15.98 10.08
CA LEU A 158 44.80 15.55 8.81
C LEU A 158 44.60 16.74 7.87
N LEU A 159 44.67 16.51 6.56
CA LEU A 159 44.36 17.57 5.59
C LEU A 159 42.87 17.94 5.66
N PHE A 160 42.55 19.23 5.73
CA PHE A 160 41.16 19.69 5.72
C PHE A 160 40.70 19.97 4.29
N ARG A 161 39.51 19.45 3.94
CA ARG A 161 38.87 19.73 2.65
C ARG A 161 37.56 20.50 2.84
N PRO A 162 37.46 21.77 2.36
CA PRO A 162 36.27 22.59 2.50
C PRO A 162 35.14 22.13 1.55
N PRO A 163 33.88 22.53 1.83
CA PRO A 163 32.71 22.04 1.11
C PRO A 163 32.60 22.52 -0.35
N GLU A 164 33.16 23.68 -0.71
CA GLU A 164 33.08 24.25 -2.07
C GLU A 164 33.81 23.40 -3.12
N GLU A 165 34.80 22.61 -2.71
CA GLU A 165 35.63 21.78 -3.59
C GLU A 165 34.93 20.48 -4.06
N GLN A 166 33.64 20.30 -3.73
CA GLN A 166 32.84 19.10 -4.02
C GLN A 166 31.68 19.30 -5.01
N ALA A 167 31.54 20.48 -5.63
CA ALA A 167 30.42 20.83 -6.53
C ALA A 167 30.23 19.94 -7.78
N GLY A 168 31.08 18.92 -7.99
CA GLY A 168 31.00 17.97 -9.11
C GLY A 168 30.72 16.50 -8.73
N GLN A 169 30.52 16.14 -7.46
CA GLN A 169 30.21 14.76 -7.08
C GLN A 169 28.81 14.64 -6.48
N THR A 170 27.84 14.28 -7.32
CA THR A 170 26.52 13.80 -6.90
C THR A 170 26.66 12.64 -5.89
N PRO A 171 25.83 12.54 -4.83
CA PRO A 171 26.01 11.53 -3.80
C PRO A 171 25.67 10.13 -4.34
N GLY A 172 26.71 9.33 -4.61
CA GLY A 172 26.59 7.91 -4.88
C GLY A 172 26.04 7.13 -3.67
N ALA A 173 24.94 6.43 -3.90
CA ALA A 173 24.47 5.19 -3.24
C ALA A 173 24.22 5.14 -1.71
N VAL A 174 24.77 6.00 -0.85
CA VAL A 174 24.60 5.85 0.61
C VAL A 174 23.36 6.57 1.16
N ALA A 175 22.89 7.62 0.47
CA ALA A 175 21.62 8.27 0.80
C ALA A 175 20.39 7.40 0.45
N ALA A 176 20.56 6.34 -0.34
CA ALA A 176 19.48 5.41 -0.69
C ALA A 176 19.15 4.41 0.44
N VAL A 177 20.14 4.01 1.24
CA VAL A 177 19.94 3.07 2.37
C VAL A 177 19.27 3.77 3.56
N ALA A 178 19.65 5.03 3.83
CA ALA A 178 18.95 5.86 4.81
C ALA A 178 17.54 6.24 4.35
N ARG A 179 17.33 6.60 3.07
CA ARG A 179 15.99 6.86 2.51
C ARG A 179 15.07 5.64 2.56
N ARG A 180 15.57 4.43 2.28
CA ARG A 180 14.75 3.19 2.38
C ARG A 180 14.29 2.90 3.80
N GLY A 181 15.15 3.12 4.80
CA GLY A 181 14.77 2.96 6.21
C GLY A 181 13.69 3.96 6.62
N TRP A 182 13.90 5.25 6.36
CA TRP A 182 12.95 6.30 6.75
C TRP A 182 11.61 6.19 6.02
N ILE A 183 11.58 5.78 4.75
CA ILE A 183 10.32 5.55 4.01
C ILE A 183 9.55 4.35 4.59
N LEU A 184 10.24 3.27 4.98
CA LEU A 184 9.61 2.12 5.66
C LEU A 184 9.09 2.50 7.06
N TRP A 185 9.84 3.30 7.82
CA TRP A 185 9.42 3.79 9.14
C TRP A 185 8.27 4.81 9.05
N ALA A 186 8.32 5.74 8.09
CA ALA A 186 7.25 6.69 7.83
C ALA A 186 5.99 5.98 7.32
N GLY A 187 6.13 4.99 6.44
CA GLY A 187 5.02 4.15 5.98
C GLY A 187 4.37 3.39 7.12
N MET A 188 5.16 2.83 8.04
CA MET A 188 4.65 2.09 9.20
C MET A 188 4.01 3.02 10.24
N ALA A 189 4.56 4.23 10.43
CA ALA A 189 3.97 5.27 11.29
C ALA A 189 2.69 5.88 10.71
N CYS A 190 2.61 6.06 9.39
CA CYS A 190 1.39 6.48 8.70
C CYS A 190 0.32 5.38 8.74
N ALA A 191 0.70 4.11 8.62
CA ALA A 191 -0.23 2.99 8.76
C ALA A 191 -0.79 2.91 10.18
N THR A 192 0.04 3.07 11.22
CA THR A 192 -0.43 3.11 12.61
C THR A 192 -1.24 4.38 12.92
N ALA A 193 -0.86 5.55 12.39
CA ALA A 193 -1.64 6.78 12.52
C ALA A 193 -2.99 6.70 11.79
N ALA A 194 -3.05 6.09 10.60
CA ALA A 194 -4.30 5.86 9.86
C ALA A 194 -5.20 4.85 10.57
N MET A 195 -4.64 3.82 11.20
CA MET A 195 -5.37 2.88 12.05
C MET A 195 -5.85 3.52 13.36
N MET A 196 -5.12 4.51 13.89
CA MET A 196 -5.50 5.24 15.11
C MET A 196 -6.33 6.52 14.84
N TRP A 197 -6.48 6.95 13.59
CA TRP A 197 -7.21 8.17 13.21
C TRP A 197 -8.68 8.19 13.68
N PRO A 198 -9.44 7.07 13.59
CA PRO A 198 -10.80 7.02 14.13
C PRO A 198 -10.86 7.15 15.66
N VAL A 199 -9.79 6.75 16.37
CA VAL A 199 -9.70 6.75 17.84
C VAL A 199 -9.24 8.11 18.38
N LEU A 200 -8.32 8.79 17.68
CA LEU A 200 -7.78 10.09 18.08
C LEU A 200 -8.71 11.28 17.76
N THR A 201 -9.62 11.14 16.79
CA THR A 201 -10.55 12.22 16.39
C THR A 201 -11.87 12.23 17.16
N GLY A 202 -11.99 11.40 18.21
CA GLY A 202 -13.01 11.56 19.25
C GLY A 202 -14.44 11.70 18.72
N ARG A 203 -14.83 10.93 17.70
CA ARG A 203 -16.17 10.98 17.12
C ARG A 203 -16.95 9.70 17.46
N GLN A 204 -17.09 9.45 18.76
CA GLN A 204 -18.10 8.55 19.31
C GLN A 204 -19.36 9.35 19.67
N ASP A 205 -20.43 9.00 18.96
CA ASP A 205 -21.83 9.03 19.36
C ASP A 205 -22.25 9.97 20.52
N ARG A 206 -22.66 11.19 20.15
CA ARG A 206 -23.65 11.96 20.91
C ARG A 206 -24.91 12.22 20.08
N GLY A 207 -25.41 11.20 19.38
CA GLY A 207 -26.61 11.27 18.54
C GLY A 207 -27.88 10.66 19.16
N ALA A 208 -27.81 10.09 20.37
CA ALA A 208 -28.89 9.25 20.91
C ALA A 208 -29.96 9.97 21.75
N ARG A 209 -29.94 11.30 21.93
CA ARG A 209 -30.87 11.95 22.89
C ARG A 209 -31.67 13.17 22.43
N SER A 210 -31.58 13.62 21.18
CA SER A 210 -32.35 14.79 20.72
C SER A 210 -33.19 14.51 19.48
N ARG A 211 -33.74 13.29 19.40
CA ARG A 211 -35.00 13.04 18.70
C ARG A 211 -36.10 13.72 19.52
N GLU A 212 -36.49 14.96 19.20
CA GLU A 212 -37.90 15.38 19.35
C GLU A 212 -38.19 16.76 18.74
N HIS A 213 -37.22 17.66 18.66
CA HIS A 213 -37.51 19.06 18.35
C HIS A 213 -36.35 19.70 17.59
N ASP A 214 -36.37 19.66 16.26
CA ASP A 214 -36.74 20.86 15.51
C ASP A 214 -36.75 20.59 14.00
N ARG A 215 -37.69 21.23 13.32
CA ARG A 215 -37.97 21.07 11.90
C ARG A 215 -37.14 22.08 11.09
N ARG A 216 -36.33 21.60 10.13
CA ARG A 216 -36.22 22.03 8.70
C ARG A 216 -34.83 21.85 8.09
N PRO A 217 -34.76 21.66 6.76
CA PRO A 217 -33.80 20.76 6.12
C PRO A 217 -32.66 21.50 5.38
N GLY A 218 -31.57 20.78 5.11
CA GLY A 218 -30.63 21.15 4.05
C GLY A 218 -29.16 20.79 4.31
N ARG A 219 -28.63 19.85 3.51
CA ARG A 219 -27.22 19.72 3.10
C ARG A 219 -26.17 19.04 4.00
N ARG A 220 -26.51 18.29 5.06
CA ARG A 220 -25.50 17.46 5.78
C ARG A 220 -25.75 15.95 5.78
N ALA A 221 -26.77 15.46 5.06
CA ALA A 221 -27.11 14.04 4.99
C ALA A 221 -26.45 13.27 3.82
N GLU A 222 -25.72 13.93 2.92
CA GLU A 222 -25.23 13.36 1.65
C GLU A 222 -23.84 12.71 1.68
N LEU A 223 -23.27 12.42 2.86
CA LEU A 223 -22.04 11.61 2.99
C LEU A 223 -22.26 10.29 3.76
N ARG A 224 -23.49 9.76 3.72
CA ARG A 224 -23.73 8.32 3.87
C ARG A 224 -23.58 7.74 2.47
N ALA A 225 -22.62 6.83 2.26
CA ALA A 225 -22.46 6.11 0.98
C ALA A 225 -23.83 5.61 0.51
N SER A 226 -24.16 5.80 -0.77
CA SER A 226 -25.46 5.40 -1.31
C SER A 226 -25.69 3.90 -1.03
N PRO A 227 -26.94 3.43 -0.84
CA PRO A 227 -27.23 2.00 -0.79
C PRO A 227 -26.61 1.24 -1.98
N MET A 228 -26.53 1.88 -3.16
CA MET A 228 -25.82 1.34 -4.32
C MET A 228 -24.31 1.16 -4.07
N ASP A 229 -23.61 2.18 -3.57
CA ASP A 229 -22.16 2.10 -3.29
C ASP A 229 -21.86 1.00 -2.25
N GLN A 230 -22.73 0.88 -1.24
CA GLN A 230 -22.64 -0.17 -0.23
C GLN A 230 -22.82 -1.55 -0.86
N ALA A 231 -23.79 -1.70 -1.76
CA ALA A 231 -24.03 -2.95 -2.47
C ALA A 231 -22.84 -3.36 -3.35
N GLU A 232 -22.26 -2.43 -4.12
CA GLU A 232 -21.08 -2.69 -4.95
C GLU A 232 -19.89 -3.15 -4.11
N PHE A 233 -19.63 -2.47 -2.99
CA PHE A 233 -18.57 -2.86 -2.08
C PHE A 233 -18.79 -4.27 -1.49
N LEU A 234 -20.02 -4.57 -1.04
CA LEU A 234 -20.38 -5.88 -0.50
C LEU A 234 -20.22 -6.99 -1.56
N PHE A 235 -20.65 -6.72 -2.79
CA PHE A 235 -20.60 -7.68 -3.89
C PHE A 235 -19.16 -7.95 -4.35
N PHE A 236 -18.41 -6.90 -4.71
CA PHE A 236 -17.09 -7.04 -5.32
C PHE A 236 -15.99 -7.33 -4.28
N THR A 237 -16.03 -6.67 -3.13
CA THR A 237 -14.95 -6.74 -2.13
C THR A 237 -15.19 -7.85 -1.11
N GLN A 238 -16.40 -7.90 -0.53
CA GLN A 238 -16.70 -8.85 0.56
C GLN A 238 -17.25 -10.18 0.06
N ARG A 239 -17.80 -10.22 -1.16
CA ARG A 239 -18.56 -11.36 -1.70
C ARG A 239 -19.73 -11.79 -0.80
N ASP A 240 -20.28 -10.83 -0.04
CA ASP A 240 -21.48 -11.03 0.76
C ASP A 240 -22.70 -10.73 -0.11
N TYR A 241 -23.07 -11.72 -0.92
CA TYR A 241 -24.18 -11.61 -1.87
C TYR A 241 -25.55 -11.39 -1.18
N PRO A 242 -25.88 -12.05 -0.05
CA PRO A 242 -27.11 -11.74 0.68
C PRO A 242 -27.16 -10.31 1.22
N ALA A 243 -26.04 -9.75 1.68
CA ALA A 243 -26.01 -8.34 2.11
C ALA A 243 -26.10 -7.38 0.93
N ALA A 244 -25.42 -7.67 -0.18
CA ALA A 244 -25.50 -6.89 -1.40
C ALA A 244 -26.95 -6.84 -1.93
N GLU A 245 -27.66 -7.97 -1.95
CA GLU A 245 -29.07 -8.03 -2.33
C GLU A 245 -29.93 -7.08 -1.49
N ARG A 246 -29.80 -7.10 -0.16
CA ARG A 246 -30.59 -6.21 0.71
C ARG A 246 -30.35 -4.73 0.37
N LYS A 247 -29.09 -4.37 0.10
CA LYS A 247 -28.72 -2.99 -0.26
C LYS A 247 -29.18 -2.59 -1.65
N LEU A 248 -29.19 -3.51 -2.59
CA LEU A 248 -29.75 -3.29 -3.93
C LEU A 248 -31.26 -3.11 -3.90
N ARG A 249 -31.98 -3.90 -3.10
CA ARG A 249 -33.42 -3.70 -2.91
C ARG A 249 -33.72 -2.35 -2.26
N GLU A 250 -32.97 -1.98 -1.22
CA GLU A 250 -33.07 -0.64 -0.59
C GLU A 250 -32.83 0.50 -1.60
N HIS A 251 -31.84 0.34 -2.49
CA HIS A 251 -31.60 1.31 -3.57
C HIS A 251 -32.77 1.38 -4.54
N LEU A 252 -33.26 0.23 -5.00
CA LEU A 252 -34.35 0.10 -5.97
C LEU A 252 -35.70 0.58 -5.41
N ASP A 253 -35.91 0.56 -4.09
CA ASP A 253 -37.10 1.16 -3.47
C ASP A 253 -37.20 2.67 -3.76
N THR A 254 -36.05 3.34 -3.91
CA THR A 254 -35.98 4.77 -4.26
C THR A 254 -35.68 5.03 -5.75
N ASN A 255 -35.02 4.09 -6.42
CA ASN A 255 -34.62 4.18 -7.82
C ASN A 255 -35.08 2.94 -8.61
N PRO A 256 -36.40 2.72 -8.78
CA PRO A 256 -36.95 1.47 -9.31
C PRO A 256 -36.65 1.23 -10.80
N ASN A 257 -36.09 2.20 -11.51
CA ASN A 257 -35.77 2.13 -12.93
C ASN A 257 -34.26 2.19 -13.19
N ASP A 258 -33.43 1.85 -12.20
CA ASP A 258 -31.98 1.80 -12.35
C ASP A 258 -31.54 0.47 -13.00
N PRO A 259 -31.14 0.47 -14.29
CA PRO A 259 -30.74 -0.75 -14.97
C PRO A 259 -29.49 -1.39 -14.38
N GLN A 260 -28.56 -0.60 -13.82
CA GLN A 260 -27.32 -1.12 -13.23
C GLN A 260 -27.60 -1.84 -11.92
N ALA A 261 -28.49 -1.29 -11.08
CA ALA A 261 -28.89 -1.93 -9.84
C ALA A 261 -29.62 -3.26 -10.08
N HIS A 262 -30.55 -3.30 -11.05
CA HIS A 262 -31.19 -4.57 -11.46
C HIS A 262 -30.17 -5.58 -12.01
N ASN A 263 -29.19 -5.11 -12.79
CA ASN A 263 -28.13 -5.97 -13.33
C ASN A 263 -27.24 -6.56 -12.22
N LEU A 264 -26.84 -5.75 -11.24
CA LEU A 264 -26.03 -6.22 -10.11
C LEU A 264 -26.83 -7.14 -9.18
N LEU A 265 -28.14 -6.89 -9.03
CA LEU A 265 -29.04 -7.77 -8.28
C LEU A 265 -29.17 -9.14 -8.94
N ALA A 266 -29.21 -9.20 -10.27
CA ALA A 266 -29.18 -10.46 -11.01
C ALA A 266 -27.93 -11.28 -10.67
N TYR A 267 -26.74 -10.67 -10.68
CA TYR A 267 -25.52 -11.35 -10.27
C TYR A 267 -25.55 -11.80 -8.82
N ALA A 268 -25.98 -10.94 -7.89
CA ALA A 268 -26.07 -11.28 -6.47
C ALA A 268 -27.01 -12.47 -6.21
N LEU A 269 -28.13 -12.58 -6.93
CA LEU A 269 -29.04 -13.71 -6.85
C LEU A 269 -28.44 -14.98 -7.48
N ALA A 270 -27.73 -14.85 -8.59
CA ALA A 270 -27.09 -15.98 -9.28
C ALA A 270 -25.99 -16.62 -8.42
N GLU A 271 -25.18 -15.83 -7.72
CA GLU A 271 -24.14 -16.31 -6.80
C GLU A 271 -24.73 -17.01 -5.56
N GLN A 272 -25.97 -16.68 -5.19
CA GLN A 272 -26.74 -17.38 -4.16
C GLN A 272 -27.45 -18.65 -4.69
N GLY A 273 -27.33 -18.95 -5.98
CA GLY A 273 -27.99 -20.09 -6.63
C GLY A 273 -29.44 -19.86 -7.05
N ASN A 274 -30.01 -18.66 -6.84
CA ASN A 274 -31.36 -18.31 -7.30
C ASN A 274 -31.32 -17.83 -8.76
N LEU A 275 -31.20 -18.79 -9.68
CA LEU A 275 -31.07 -18.51 -11.12
C LEU A 275 -32.38 -18.01 -11.76
N GLU A 276 -33.54 -18.38 -11.22
CA GLU A 276 -34.84 -17.87 -11.66
C GLU A 276 -34.96 -16.38 -11.37
N GLY A 277 -34.76 -15.98 -10.11
CA GLY A 277 -34.81 -14.57 -9.71
C GLY A 277 -33.73 -13.73 -10.40
N ALA A 278 -32.53 -14.30 -10.58
CA ALA A 278 -31.47 -13.63 -11.30
C ALA A 278 -31.87 -13.30 -12.76
N LEU A 279 -32.51 -14.24 -13.45
CA LEU A 279 -32.96 -14.04 -14.82
C LEU A 279 -34.07 -12.99 -14.90
N GLU A 280 -34.99 -12.95 -13.93
CA GLU A 280 -36.04 -11.92 -13.86
C GLU A 280 -35.45 -10.51 -13.74
N GLU A 281 -34.49 -10.31 -12.84
CA GLU A 281 -33.84 -9.01 -12.65
C GLU A 281 -32.96 -8.63 -13.85
N ALA A 282 -32.27 -9.59 -14.48
CA ALA A 282 -31.54 -9.35 -15.72
C ALA A 282 -32.48 -8.89 -16.86
N TYR A 283 -33.68 -9.46 -16.97
CA TYR A 283 -34.69 -9.02 -17.94
C TYR A 283 -35.24 -7.63 -17.63
N ARG A 284 -35.41 -7.26 -16.35
CA ARG A 284 -35.79 -5.90 -15.96
C ARG A 284 -34.71 -4.89 -16.35
N ALA A 285 -33.44 -5.20 -16.06
CA ALA A 285 -32.30 -4.39 -16.49
C ALA A 285 -32.31 -4.21 -18.02
N ASN A 286 -32.51 -5.29 -18.78
CA ASN A 286 -32.56 -5.24 -20.25
C ASN A 286 -33.77 -4.44 -20.77
N LYS A 287 -34.93 -4.49 -20.10
CA LYS A 287 -36.08 -3.67 -20.48
C LYS A 287 -35.79 -2.17 -20.34
N LEU A 288 -35.02 -1.81 -19.31
CA LEU A 288 -34.63 -0.44 -19.03
C LEU A 288 -33.49 0.06 -19.93
N ALA A 289 -32.58 -0.84 -20.34
CA ALA A 289 -31.43 -0.53 -21.20
C ALA A 289 -31.19 -1.64 -22.25
N PRO A 290 -32.00 -1.72 -23.32
CA PRO A 290 -32.06 -2.87 -24.24
C PRO A 290 -30.86 -3.03 -25.19
N GLU A 291 -30.02 -2.01 -25.31
CA GLU A 291 -28.83 -1.98 -26.17
C GLU A 291 -27.52 -1.99 -25.37
N ASN A 292 -27.59 -2.05 -24.04
CA ASN A 292 -26.40 -2.11 -23.22
C ASN A 292 -25.78 -3.52 -23.28
N TYR A 293 -24.63 -3.64 -23.92
CA TYR A 293 -23.95 -4.93 -24.12
C TYR A 293 -23.67 -5.68 -22.81
N MET A 294 -23.36 -4.98 -21.71
CA MET A 294 -23.10 -5.61 -20.40
C MET A 294 -24.36 -6.27 -19.83
N ILE A 295 -25.52 -5.67 -20.05
CA ILE A 295 -26.80 -6.22 -19.58
C ILE A 295 -27.24 -7.38 -20.49
N LEU A 296 -27.03 -7.26 -21.80
CA LEU A 296 -27.24 -8.37 -22.74
C LEU A 296 -26.34 -9.57 -22.40
N ASP A 297 -25.08 -9.32 -22.01
CA ASP A 297 -24.13 -10.34 -21.51
C ASP A 297 -24.67 -11.01 -20.24
N THR A 298 -25.18 -10.24 -19.27
CA THR A 298 -25.77 -10.80 -18.05
C THR A 298 -26.98 -11.71 -18.35
N VAL A 299 -27.91 -11.29 -19.22
CA VAL A 299 -29.05 -12.14 -19.61
C VAL A 299 -28.55 -13.44 -20.26
N ALA A 300 -27.53 -13.35 -21.11
CA ALA A 300 -26.91 -14.51 -21.72
C ALA A 300 -26.27 -15.44 -20.67
N GLU A 301 -25.56 -14.87 -19.70
CA GLU A 301 -24.92 -15.61 -18.61
C GLU A 301 -25.95 -16.32 -17.73
N MET A 302 -27.09 -15.69 -17.44
CA MET A 302 -28.15 -16.34 -16.68
C MET A 302 -28.71 -17.56 -17.40
N HIS A 303 -28.91 -17.48 -18.72
CA HIS A 303 -29.26 -18.65 -19.53
C HIS A 303 -28.13 -19.69 -19.59
N GLN A 304 -26.87 -19.25 -19.65
CA GLN A 304 -25.70 -20.13 -19.64
C GLN A 304 -25.61 -20.93 -18.34
N ARG A 305 -25.75 -20.28 -17.17
CA ARG A 305 -25.74 -20.93 -15.85
C ARG A 305 -26.88 -21.93 -15.70
N ARG A 306 -28.04 -21.65 -16.32
CA ARG A 306 -29.19 -22.57 -16.44
C ARG A 306 -29.02 -23.67 -17.49
N LYS A 307 -27.88 -23.71 -18.21
CA LYS A 307 -27.59 -24.65 -19.32
C LYS A 307 -28.56 -24.55 -20.50
N GLU A 308 -29.21 -23.40 -20.67
CA GLU A 308 -30.10 -23.09 -21.78
C GLU A 308 -29.29 -22.54 -22.96
N TRP A 309 -28.41 -23.39 -23.50
CA TRP A 309 -27.32 -22.99 -24.40
C TRP A 309 -27.81 -22.21 -25.63
N ASP A 310 -28.88 -22.64 -26.29
CA ASP A 310 -29.41 -21.96 -27.48
C ASP A 310 -29.89 -20.54 -27.20
N LYS A 311 -30.47 -20.30 -26.01
CA LYS A 311 -30.88 -18.96 -25.59
C LYS A 311 -29.68 -18.11 -25.24
N ALA A 312 -28.73 -18.66 -24.47
CA ALA A 312 -27.49 -17.98 -24.13
C ALA A 312 -26.74 -17.52 -25.38
N ILE A 313 -26.61 -18.40 -26.39
CA ILE A 313 -25.98 -18.10 -27.67
C ILE A 313 -26.65 -16.91 -28.37
N ARG A 314 -28.00 -16.87 -28.43
CA ARG A 314 -28.72 -15.75 -29.06
C ARG A 314 -28.47 -14.42 -28.35
N TRP A 315 -28.44 -14.43 -27.01
CA TRP A 315 -28.18 -13.23 -26.22
C TRP A 315 -26.72 -12.78 -26.32
N TYR A 316 -25.76 -13.69 -26.26
CA TYR A 316 -24.34 -13.36 -26.48
C TYR A 316 -24.08 -12.76 -27.85
N ARG A 317 -24.72 -13.29 -28.92
CA ARG A 317 -24.63 -12.69 -30.25
C ARG A 317 -25.14 -11.25 -30.28
N ARG A 318 -26.23 -10.96 -29.56
CA ARG A 318 -26.75 -9.59 -29.43
C ARG A 318 -25.80 -8.70 -28.63
N ALA A 319 -25.24 -9.20 -27.52
CA ALA A 319 -24.25 -8.48 -26.72
C ALA A 319 -23.02 -8.10 -27.56
N ILE A 320 -22.47 -9.04 -28.33
CA ILE A 320 -21.32 -8.79 -29.21
C ILE A 320 -21.66 -7.79 -30.32
N ALA A 321 -22.87 -7.84 -30.88
CA ALA A 321 -23.30 -6.90 -31.92
C ALA A 321 -23.53 -5.47 -31.38
N ALA A 322 -23.83 -5.33 -30.08
CA ALA A 322 -24.12 -4.05 -29.45
C ALA A 322 -22.89 -3.36 -28.83
N GLY A 323 -21.79 -4.08 -28.60
CA GLY A 323 -20.57 -3.51 -28.04
C GLY A 323 -19.49 -3.29 -29.10
N GLU A 324 -18.69 -2.23 -28.91
CA GLU A 324 -17.51 -1.93 -29.74
C GLU A 324 -16.21 -1.76 -28.91
N ASP A 325 -16.27 -2.00 -27.60
CA ASP A 325 -15.23 -1.58 -26.64
C ASP A 325 -14.36 -2.73 -26.08
N GLN A 326 -13.29 -2.40 -25.37
CA GLN A 326 -12.29 -3.30 -24.78
C GLN A 326 -12.88 -4.36 -23.81
N GLY A 327 -14.06 -4.10 -23.23
CA GLY A 327 -14.77 -5.01 -22.32
C GLY A 327 -15.39 -6.24 -22.98
N ILE A 328 -15.50 -6.27 -24.31
CA ILE A 328 -16.09 -7.39 -25.06
C ILE A 328 -15.29 -8.69 -24.97
N ALA A 329 -14.01 -8.63 -24.61
CA ALA A 329 -13.18 -9.84 -24.48
C ALA A 329 -13.75 -10.84 -23.45
N GLU A 330 -14.41 -10.34 -22.40
CA GLU A 330 -15.17 -11.17 -21.46
C GLU A 330 -16.32 -11.90 -22.15
N THR A 331 -17.15 -11.16 -22.88
CA THR A 331 -18.31 -11.67 -23.63
C THR A 331 -17.88 -12.67 -24.70
N TRP A 332 -16.78 -12.43 -25.43
CA TRP A 332 -16.22 -13.40 -26.38
C TRP A 332 -15.80 -14.70 -25.68
N CYS A 333 -15.17 -14.61 -24.51
CA CYS A 333 -14.77 -15.78 -23.74
C CYS A 333 -15.99 -16.58 -23.25
N LYS A 334 -16.98 -15.91 -22.63
CA LYS A 334 -18.22 -16.54 -22.17
C LYS A 334 -19.01 -17.17 -23.32
N TYR A 335 -19.10 -16.47 -24.45
CA TYR A 335 -19.77 -16.98 -25.64
C TYR A 335 -19.05 -18.20 -26.23
N GLY A 336 -17.72 -18.16 -26.35
CA GLY A 336 -16.91 -19.28 -26.81
C GLY A 336 -17.08 -20.53 -25.92
N MET A 337 -17.08 -20.36 -24.60
CA MET A 337 -17.35 -21.46 -23.66
C MET A 337 -18.78 -22.01 -23.79
N THR A 338 -19.76 -21.13 -24.01
CA THR A 338 -21.15 -21.53 -24.25
C THR A 338 -21.29 -22.34 -25.53
N LEU A 339 -20.65 -21.91 -26.62
CA LEU A 339 -20.61 -22.63 -27.89
C LEU A 339 -19.95 -24.01 -27.73
N LEU A 340 -18.88 -24.09 -26.94
CA LEU A 340 -18.22 -25.37 -26.65
C LEU A 340 -19.15 -26.32 -25.88
N ALA A 341 -19.86 -25.81 -24.86
CA ALA A 341 -20.85 -26.59 -24.10
C ALA A 341 -22.03 -27.04 -24.98
N ALA A 342 -22.39 -26.26 -26.00
CA ALA A 342 -23.40 -26.60 -27.01
C ALA A 342 -22.88 -27.54 -28.12
N GLY A 343 -21.60 -27.96 -28.07
CA GLY A 343 -20.99 -28.83 -29.09
C GLY A 343 -20.53 -28.11 -30.36
N ARG A 344 -20.67 -26.80 -30.46
CA ARG A 344 -20.30 -25.97 -31.63
C ARG A 344 -18.82 -25.58 -31.58
N LYS A 345 -17.95 -26.59 -31.63
CA LYS A 345 -16.50 -26.46 -31.39
C LYS A 345 -15.78 -25.51 -32.36
N ALA A 346 -16.12 -25.54 -33.65
CA ALA A 346 -15.46 -24.70 -34.65
C ALA A 346 -15.70 -23.20 -34.39
N GLU A 347 -16.94 -22.83 -34.09
CA GLU A 347 -17.30 -21.45 -33.76
C GLU A 347 -16.72 -21.04 -32.40
N ALA A 348 -16.73 -21.95 -31.41
CA ALA A 348 -16.14 -21.70 -30.10
C ALA A 348 -14.66 -21.27 -30.22
N ARG A 349 -13.88 -21.96 -31.06
CA ARG A 349 -12.46 -21.65 -31.28
C ARG A 349 -12.26 -20.21 -31.77
N GLN A 350 -13.07 -19.76 -32.74
CA GLN A 350 -12.97 -18.41 -33.29
C GLN A 350 -13.13 -17.32 -32.21
N TYR A 351 -14.15 -17.43 -31.36
CA TYR A 351 -14.41 -16.42 -30.33
C TYR A 351 -13.43 -16.49 -29.15
N LEU A 352 -12.97 -17.70 -28.79
CA LEU A 352 -11.90 -17.85 -27.80
C LEU A 352 -10.57 -17.26 -28.31
N ASP A 353 -10.25 -17.43 -29.59
CA ASP A 353 -9.06 -16.81 -30.21
C ASP A 353 -9.14 -15.28 -30.15
N MET A 354 -10.33 -14.71 -30.42
CA MET A 354 -10.56 -13.26 -30.28
C MET A 354 -10.35 -12.79 -28.83
N ALA A 355 -10.88 -13.53 -27.84
CA ALA A 355 -10.68 -13.22 -26.43
C ALA A 355 -9.20 -13.32 -25.99
N ALA A 356 -8.45 -14.30 -26.50
CA ALA A 356 -7.04 -14.52 -26.17
C ALA A 356 -6.09 -13.48 -26.80
N ARG A 357 -6.51 -12.82 -27.89
CA ARG A 357 -5.69 -11.79 -28.57
C ARG A 357 -5.63 -10.46 -27.84
N ASN A 358 -6.51 -10.18 -26.88
CA ASN A 358 -6.49 -8.91 -26.15
C ASN A 358 -5.54 -9.01 -24.92
N PRO A 359 -4.31 -8.45 -24.97
CA PRO A 359 -3.31 -8.62 -23.91
C PRO A 359 -3.65 -7.85 -22.63
N TYR A 360 -4.61 -6.93 -22.68
CA TYR A 360 -5.04 -6.13 -21.53
C TYR A 360 -6.25 -6.74 -20.82
N SER A 361 -6.86 -7.79 -21.38
CA SER A 361 -8.00 -8.46 -20.79
C SER A 361 -7.57 -9.53 -19.78
N PRO A 362 -8.10 -9.54 -18.55
CA PRO A 362 -7.92 -10.66 -17.62
C PRO A 362 -8.40 -12.00 -18.20
N TRP A 363 -9.32 -11.96 -19.17
CA TRP A 363 -9.88 -13.15 -19.83
C TRP A 363 -8.97 -13.77 -20.88
N GLN A 364 -7.83 -13.13 -21.20
CA GLN A 364 -6.84 -13.68 -22.12
C GLN A 364 -6.36 -15.06 -21.69
N ARG A 365 -6.00 -15.21 -20.41
CA ARG A 365 -5.45 -16.48 -19.89
C ARG A 365 -6.50 -17.58 -19.91
N THR A 366 -7.71 -17.28 -19.44
CA THR A 366 -8.83 -18.23 -19.45
C THR A 366 -9.13 -18.71 -20.88
N ALA A 367 -9.18 -17.79 -21.85
CA ALA A 367 -9.42 -18.15 -23.23
C ALA A 367 -8.29 -19.03 -23.80
N ALA A 368 -7.02 -18.69 -23.53
CA ALA A 368 -5.86 -19.48 -23.95
C ALA A 368 -5.83 -20.88 -23.33
N GLU A 369 -6.18 -21.00 -22.04
CA GLU A 369 -6.29 -22.29 -21.34
C GLU A 369 -7.36 -23.19 -21.96
N VAL A 370 -8.53 -22.62 -22.28
CA VAL A 370 -9.61 -23.37 -22.94
C VAL A 370 -9.19 -23.77 -24.36
N LEU A 371 -8.52 -22.90 -25.12
CA LEU A 371 -7.99 -23.21 -26.45
C LEU A 371 -6.97 -24.36 -26.43
N ALA A 372 -6.07 -24.38 -25.45
CA ALA A 372 -5.08 -25.46 -25.31
C ALA A 372 -5.73 -26.85 -25.13
N GLN A 373 -6.94 -26.92 -24.58
CA GLN A 373 -7.69 -28.17 -24.45
C GLN A 373 -8.25 -28.69 -25.79
N PHE A 374 -8.38 -27.83 -26.82
CA PHE A 374 -8.77 -28.29 -28.16
C PHE A 374 -7.65 -29.10 -28.83
N ASP A 375 -6.40 -28.75 -28.57
CA ASP A 375 -5.22 -29.39 -29.18
C ASP A 375 -4.81 -30.67 -28.41
N HIS A 376 -5.26 -30.83 -27.17
CA HIS A 376 -5.04 -32.01 -26.31
C HIS A 376 -6.35 -32.51 -25.64
N PRO A 377 -7.21 -33.26 -26.36
CA PRO A 377 -8.57 -33.61 -25.92
C PRO A 377 -8.66 -34.54 -24.68
N ALA A 378 -7.54 -35.13 -24.23
CA ALA A 378 -7.50 -36.01 -23.06
C ALA A 378 -7.70 -35.29 -21.71
N ASN A 379 -7.65 -33.94 -21.69
CA ASN A 379 -7.70 -33.11 -20.47
C ASN A 379 -8.94 -32.19 -20.39
N LEU A 380 -10.08 -32.59 -20.97
CA LEU A 380 -11.35 -31.85 -20.87
C LEU A 380 -11.91 -31.91 -19.42
N HIS A 381 -11.27 -31.20 -18.50
CA HIS A 381 -11.83 -30.92 -17.18
C HIS A 381 -12.67 -29.65 -17.24
N ARG A 382 -13.82 -29.67 -16.54
CA ARG A 382 -14.76 -28.53 -16.51
C ARG A 382 -14.01 -27.24 -16.12
N PRO A 383 -14.16 -26.14 -16.86
CA PRO A 383 -13.58 -24.86 -16.47
C PRO A 383 -14.11 -24.46 -15.09
N ARG A 384 -13.25 -23.84 -14.26
CA ARG A 384 -13.62 -23.35 -12.93
C ARG A 384 -14.82 -22.39 -13.03
N PRO A 385 -15.79 -22.44 -12.09
CA PRO A 385 -16.88 -21.47 -12.06
C PRO A 385 -16.33 -20.05 -11.91
N LEU A 386 -16.96 -19.14 -12.65
CA LEU A 386 -16.60 -17.73 -12.77
C LEU A 386 -16.80 -17.05 -11.41
N GLY A 387 -15.76 -16.40 -10.88
CA GLY A 387 -15.93 -15.38 -9.84
C GLY A 387 -16.14 -14.01 -10.49
N PRO A 388 -16.85 -13.07 -9.85
CA PRO A 388 -17.10 -11.75 -10.43
C PRO A 388 -15.78 -11.00 -10.69
N PHE A 389 -15.77 -10.23 -11.78
CA PHE A 389 -14.69 -9.33 -12.15
C PHE A 389 -14.55 -8.22 -11.10
N LEU A 390 -13.37 -8.13 -10.48
CA LEU A 390 -12.91 -6.94 -9.76
C LEU A 390 -12.28 -6.00 -10.79
N PRO A 391 -12.81 -4.78 -11.02
CA PRO A 391 -12.02 -3.77 -11.68
C PRO A 391 -10.81 -3.51 -10.78
N ARG A 392 -9.63 -3.99 -11.19
CA ARG A 392 -8.38 -3.46 -10.65
C ARG A 392 -8.41 -1.98 -10.98
N GLY A 393 -8.63 -1.15 -9.97
CA GLY A 393 -8.65 0.29 -10.08
C GLY A 393 -7.52 0.75 -10.98
N ARG A 394 -7.88 1.41 -12.09
CA ARG A 394 -6.93 2.25 -12.80
C ARG A 394 -6.46 3.28 -11.78
N ASN A 395 -5.22 3.14 -11.34
CA ASN A 395 -4.42 4.29 -10.96
C ASN A 395 -4.34 5.17 -12.21
N VAL A 396 -5.25 6.13 -12.32
CA VAL A 396 -5.03 7.34 -13.09
C VAL A 396 -4.63 8.39 -12.07
N LEU A 397 -3.34 8.74 -12.16
CA LEU A 397 -2.59 9.87 -11.64
C LEU A 397 -3.26 10.83 -10.67
#